data_AF-A0A923XA98-F1
#
_entry.id   AF-A0A923XA98-F1
#
_cell.length_a   1.000
_cell.length_b   1.000
_cell.length_c   1.000
_cell.angle_alpha   90.00
_cell.angle_beta   90.00
_cell.angle_gamma   90.00
#
_symmetry.space_group_name_H-M   'P 1'
#
loop_
_entity.id
_entity.type
_entity.pdbx_description
1 polymer ?
#
loop_
_entity_poly.entity_id
_entity_poly.type
_entity_poly.pdbx_seq_one_letter_code
_entity_poly.pdbx_strand_id
1 'polypeptide(L)'
;MFEVLVILICLLLNAILSCIEMAFVTVSRAHLKQLAIKGHISAQRILKLKENPERTLSVLQIGITLVGAISAAVGGASADTQLTPYFQKLFSISHESANVISIVAIVLPLTYLNVVIGELVPKSLALRFPMRLVFAGA
;
A
#
# COMPACT_ATOMS: atom_id res chain seq x y z
N MET A 1 3.88 17.33 11.81
CA MET A 1 2.43 17.17 11.49
C MET A 1 2.21 16.88 10.00
N PHE A 2 2.94 17.56 9.10
CA PHE A 2 2.93 17.24 7.67
C PHE A 2 3.41 15.80 7.37
N GLU A 3 4.36 15.27 8.15
CA GLU A 3 4.86 13.90 7.98
C GLU A 3 3.75 12.86 8.13
N VAL A 4 2.89 13.02 9.14
CA VAL A 4 1.76 12.12 9.40
C VAL A 4 0.77 12.13 8.24
N LEU A 5 0.51 13.31 7.67
CA LEU A 5 -0.36 13.44 6.49
C LEU A 5 0.22 12.71 5.29
N VAL A 6 1.52 12.86 5.03
CA VAL A 6 2.21 12.15 3.93
C VAL A 6 2.15 10.64 4.13
N ILE A 7 2.43 10.15 5.34
CA ILE A 7 2.34 8.72 5.68
C ILE A 7 0.91 8.21 5.46
N LEU A 8 -0.10 8.99 5.85
CA LEU A 8 -1.51 8.61 5.67
C LEU A 8 -1.92 8.54 4.19
N ILE A 9 -1.45 9.48 3.36
CA ILE A 9 -1.66 9.45 1.92
C ILE A 9 -0.96 8.24 1.31
N CYS A 10 0.30 7.97 1.69
CA CYS A 10 1.03 6.79 1.24
C CYS A 10 0.30 5.49 1.64
N LEU A 11 -0.23 5.41 2.85
CA LEU A 11 -1.02 4.26 3.31
C LEU A 11 -2.23 4.02 2.40
N LEU A 12 -2.99 5.07 2.07
CA LEU A 12 -4.16 4.98 1.18
C LEU A 12 -3.76 4.58 -0.24
N LEU A 13 -2.69 5.15 -0.77
CA LEU A 13 -2.18 4.80 -2.10
C LEU A 13 -1.74 3.34 -2.15
N ASN A 14 -1.02 2.86 -1.14
CA ASN A 14 -0.62 1.46 -1.05
C ASN A 14 -1.85 0.54 -0.97
N ALA A 15 -2.85 0.90 -0.15
CA ALA A 15 -4.13 0.19 -0.07
C ALA A 15 -4.81 0.03 -1.42
N ILE A 16 -4.90 1.12 -2.19
CA ILE A 16 -5.54 1.12 -3.51
C ILE A 16 -4.75 0.25 -4.48
N LEU A 17 -3.42 0.41 -4.55
CA LEU A 17 -2.57 -0.36 -5.47
C LEU A 17 -2.62 -1.86 -5.17
N SER A 18 -2.50 -2.22 -3.89
CA SER A 18 -2.59 -3.60 -3.39
C SER A 18 -3.95 -4.24 -3.67
N CYS A 19 -5.02 -3.44 -3.57
CA CYS A 19 -6.38 -3.87 -3.93
C CYS A 19 -6.50 -4.15 -5.43
N ILE A 20 -6.02 -3.24 -6.28
CA ILE A 20 -6.07 -3.37 -7.75
C ILE A 20 -5.26 -4.58 -8.19
N GLU A 21 -4.06 -4.78 -7.63
CA GLU A 21 -3.20 -5.92 -7.90
C GLU A 21 -3.92 -7.24 -7.61
N MET A 22 -4.43 -7.42 -6.39
CA MET A 22 -5.10 -8.66 -6.00
C MET A 22 -6.40 -8.87 -6.79
N ALA A 23 -7.16 -7.81 -7.03
CA ALA A 23 -8.38 -7.91 -7.82
C ALA A 23 -8.03 -8.33 -9.26
N PHE A 24 -6.97 -7.76 -9.84
CA PHE A 24 -6.48 -8.13 -11.16
C PHE A 24 -6.04 -9.59 -11.21
N VAL A 25 -5.32 -10.10 -10.20
CA VAL A 25 -4.94 -11.52 -10.14
C VAL A 25 -6.17 -12.43 -10.02
N THR A 26 -7.14 -12.05 -9.18
CA THR A 26 -8.30 -12.88 -8.84
C THR A 26 -9.33 -12.98 -9.97
N VAL A 27 -9.54 -11.92 -10.76
CA VAL A 27 -10.53 -11.96 -11.85
C VAL A 27 -10.14 -12.96 -12.93
N SER A 28 -11.03 -13.92 -13.22
CA SER A 28 -10.81 -14.92 -14.27
C SER A 28 -10.94 -14.32 -15.67
N ARG A 29 -10.07 -14.74 -16.60
CA ARG A 29 -10.14 -14.34 -18.02
C ARG A 29 -11.47 -14.75 -18.66
N ALA A 30 -12.02 -15.91 -18.28
CA ALA A 30 -13.29 -16.42 -18.81
C ALA A 30 -14.47 -15.49 -18.47
N HIS A 31 -14.58 -15.02 -17.22
CA HIS A 31 -15.63 -14.06 -16.84
C HIS A 31 -15.48 -12.72 -17.55
N LEU A 32 -14.26 -12.20 -17.67
CA LEU A 32 -14.01 -10.95 -18.40
C LEU A 32 -14.43 -11.05 -19.86
N LYS A 33 -14.18 -12.20 -20.52
CA LYS A 33 -14.62 -12.42 -21.91
C LYS A 33 -16.14 -12.37 -22.03
N GLN A 34 -16.86 -13.01 -21.10
CA GLN A 34 -18.32 -12.96 -21.08
C GLN A 34 -18.85 -11.52 -20.93
N LEU A 35 -18.24 -10.70 -20.07
CA LEU A 35 -18.62 -9.29 -19.88
C LEU A 35 -18.24 -8.40 -21.05
N ALA A 36 -17.09 -8.66 -21.68
CA ALA A 36 -16.66 -7.95 -22.88
C ALA A 36 -17.61 -8.20 -24.06
N ILE A 37 -18.11 -9.44 -24.22
CA ILE A 37 -19.14 -9.79 -25.22
C ILE A 37 -20.45 -9.04 -24.93
N LYS A 38 -20.79 -8.82 -23.65
CA LYS A 38 -21.96 -8.01 -23.24
C LYS A 38 -21.74 -6.49 -23.38
N GLY A 39 -20.62 -6.05 -23.95
CA GLY A 39 -20.35 -4.64 -24.23
C GLY A 39 -19.70 -3.85 -23.09
N HIS A 40 -19.25 -4.50 -22.00
CA HIS A 40 -18.56 -3.77 -20.92
C HIS A 40 -17.16 -3.32 -21.35
N ILE A 41 -16.99 -2.01 -21.53
CA ILE A 41 -15.73 -1.38 -21.96
C ILE A 41 -14.59 -1.66 -20.98
N SER A 42 -14.84 -1.56 -19.67
CA SER A 42 -13.82 -1.83 -18.65
C SER A 42 -13.36 -3.30 -18.68
N ALA A 43 -14.25 -4.24 -18.97
CA ALA A 43 -13.88 -5.65 -19.13
C ALA A 43 -12.95 -5.88 -20.32
N GLN A 44 -13.17 -5.16 -21.43
CA GLN A 44 -12.29 -5.19 -22.60
C GLN A 44 -10.90 -4.62 -22.29
N ARG A 45 -10.82 -3.51 -21.53
CA ARG A 45 -9.53 -2.92 -21.10
C ARG A 45 -8.74 -3.89 -20.22
N ILE A 46 -9.38 -4.47 -19.22
CA ILE A 46 -8.73 -5.43 -18.32
C ILE A 46 -8.28 -6.69 -19.07
N LEU A 47 -9.06 -7.14 -20.06
CA LEU A 47 -8.67 -8.23 -20.95
C LEU A 47 -7.36 -7.93 -21.69
N LYS A 48 -7.22 -6.72 -22.25
CA LYS A 48 -5.98 -6.27 -22.89
C LYS A 48 -4.82 -6.20 -21.89
N LEU A 49 -5.04 -5.65 -20.70
CA LEU A 49 -4.02 -5.62 -19.64
C LEU A 49 -3.61 -7.04 -19.19
N LYS A 50 -4.53 -8.01 -19.26
CA LYS A 50 -4.26 -9.43 -18.99
C LYS A 50 -3.54 -10.15 -20.12
N GLU A 51 -3.35 -9.58 -21.32
CA GLU A 51 -2.52 -10.19 -22.37
C GLU A 51 -1.06 -10.28 -21.92
N ASN A 52 -0.57 -9.25 -21.23
CA ASN A 52 0.77 -9.19 -20.64
C ASN A 52 0.66 -8.95 -19.11
N PRO A 53 0.24 -9.96 -18.34
CA PRO A 53 -0.03 -9.80 -16.92
C PRO A 53 1.22 -9.43 -16.13
N GLU A 54 2.38 -9.96 -16.51
CA GLU A 54 3.68 -9.66 -15.89
C GLU A 54 4.02 -8.17 -15.94
N ARG A 55 3.73 -7.51 -17.06
CA ARG A 55 3.96 -6.07 -17.22
C ARG A 55 3.03 -5.26 -16.31
N THR A 56 1.75 -5.62 -16.26
CA THR A 56 0.76 -4.92 -15.42
C THR A 56 1.08 -5.09 -13.94
N LEU A 57 1.39 -6.31 -13.51
CA LEU A 57 1.77 -6.61 -12.12
C LEU A 57 3.08 -5.89 -11.73
N SER A 58 4.08 -5.89 -12.61
CA SER A 58 5.34 -5.17 -12.37
C SER A 58 5.11 -3.68 -12.12
N VAL A 59 4.22 -3.03 -12.88
CA VAL A 59 3.91 -1.60 -12.68
C VAL A 59 3.24 -1.36 -11.32
N LEU A 60 2.27 -2.20 -10.93
CA LEU A 60 1.61 -2.09 -9.63
C LEU A 60 2.60 -2.32 -8.48
N GLN A 61 3.47 -3.32 -8.61
CA GLN A 61 4.45 -3.67 -7.58
C GLN A 61 5.55 -2.62 -7.42
N ILE A 62 6.00 -1.99 -8.51
CA ILE A 62 6.86 -0.80 -8.45
C ILE A 62 6.17 0.32 -7.69
N GLY A 63 4.88 0.56 -7.96
CA GLY A 63 4.09 1.56 -7.24
C GLY A 63 4.00 1.30 -5.74
N ILE A 64 3.67 0.07 -5.35
CA ILE A 64 3.61 -0.36 -3.94
C ILE A 64 4.96 -0.14 -3.25
N THR A 65 6.05 -0.54 -3.91
CA THR A 65 7.40 -0.40 -3.38
C THR A 65 7.80 1.07 -3.21
N LEU A 66 7.52 1.91 -4.21
CA LEU A 66 7.82 3.34 -4.17
C LEU A 66 7.08 4.03 -3.02
N VAL A 67 5.78 3.75 -2.89
CA VAL A 67 4.93 4.33 -1.84
C VAL A 67 5.39 3.86 -0.45
N GLY A 68 5.76 2.58 -0.31
CA GLY A 68 6.34 2.02 0.91
C GLY A 68 7.66 2.70 1.30
N ALA A 69 8.56 2.91 0.34
CA ALA A 69 9.85 3.57 0.58
C ALA A 69 9.68 5.02 1.03
N ILE A 70 8.78 5.78 0.41
CA ILE A 70 8.46 7.16 0.82
C ILE A 70 7.89 7.17 2.24
N SER A 71 6.94 6.28 2.55
CA SER A 71 6.35 6.18 3.88
C SER A 71 7.39 5.83 4.95
N ALA A 72 8.35 4.94 4.65
CA ALA A 72 9.42 4.55 5.56
C ALA A 72 10.40 5.71 5.83
N ALA A 73 10.83 6.42 4.78
CA ALA A 73 11.72 7.57 4.90
C ALA A 73 11.09 8.69 5.75
N VAL A 74 9.82 9.01 5.49
CA VAL A 74 9.08 10.05 6.24
C VAL A 74 8.79 9.59 7.68
N GLY A 75 8.46 8.30 7.88
CA GLY A 75 8.27 7.72 9.21
C GLY A 75 9.52 7.79 10.08
N GLY A 76 10.69 7.48 9.51
CA GLY A 76 11.98 7.59 10.18
C GLY A 76 12.32 9.04 10.57
N ALA A 77 12.16 9.99 9.66
CA ALA A 77 12.40 11.41 9.95
C ALA A 77 11.45 11.98 11.03
N SER A 78 10.20 11.51 11.07
CA SER A 78 9.25 11.90 12.12
C SER A 78 9.60 11.32 13.49
N ALA A 79 10.34 10.21 13.55
CA ALA A 79 10.73 9.60 14.80
C ALA A 79 11.82 10.39 15.52
N ASP A 80 12.78 10.89 14.75
CA ASP A 80 13.90 11.67 15.26
C ASP A 80 13.47 13.00 15.88
N THR A 81 12.49 13.67 15.25
CA THR A 81 12.04 15.01 15.65
C THR A 81 11.06 15.01 16.83
N GLN A 82 10.26 13.94 17.00
CA GLN A 82 9.18 13.93 17.99
C GLN A 82 9.42 13.00 19.19
N LEU A 83 9.97 11.80 18.96
CA LEU A 83 10.10 10.78 20.01
C LEU A 83 11.49 10.74 20.64
N THR A 84 12.56 10.98 19.87
CA THR A 84 13.94 11.01 20.40
C THR A 84 14.09 11.94 21.61
N PRO A 85 13.66 13.22 21.59
CA PRO A 85 13.80 14.09 22.76
C PRO A 85 12.93 13.65 23.96
N TYR A 86 11.83 12.92 23.70
CA TYR A 86 10.96 12.39 24.76
C TYR A 86 11.62 11.20 25.48
N PHE A 87 12.17 10.25 24.71
CA PHE A 87 12.89 9.10 25.25
C PHE A 87 14.19 9.48 25.94
N GLN A 88 14.93 10.48 25.42
CA GLN A 88 16.10 11.01 26.11
C GLN A 88 15.77 11.56 27.49
N LYS A 89 14.69 12.34 27.61
CA LYS A 89 14.26 12.92 28.89
C LYS A 89 13.72 11.87 29.86
N LEU A 90 13.00 10.87 29.37
CA LEU A 90 12.34 9.87 30.20
C LEU A 90 13.32 8.83 30.75
N PHE A 91 14.29 8.39 29.93
CA PHE A 91 15.22 7.31 30.27
C PHE A 91 16.64 7.80 30.59
N SER A 92 16.92 9.10 30.43
CA SER A 92 18.25 9.69 30.67
C SER A 92 19.38 8.98 29.91
N ILE A 93 19.10 8.56 28.68
CA ILE A 93 20.02 7.82 27.79
C ILE A 93 20.67 8.75 26.75
N SER A 94 21.74 8.27 26.11
CA SER A 94 22.41 8.99 25.03
C SER A 94 21.47 9.23 23.85
N HIS A 95 21.78 10.25 23.03
CA HIS A 95 20.97 10.60 21.86
C HIS A 95 20.88 9.47 20.85
N GLU A 96 21.98 8.77 20.59
CA GLU A 96 21.99 7.62 19.69
C GLU A 96 21.06 6.50 20.18
N SER A 97 21.13 6.14 21.46
CA SER A 97 20.27 5.08 22.02
C SER A 97 18.80 5.49 21.99
N ALA A 98 18.48 6.74 22.33
CA ALA A 98 17.11 7.25 22.26
C ALA A 98 16.59 7.29 20.83
N ASN A 99 17.43 7.64 19.85
CA ASN A 99 17.04 7.72 18.45
C ASN A 99 16.67 6.33 17.91
N VAL A 100 17.51 5.32 18.15
CA VAL A 100 17.22 3.94 17.74
C VAL A 100 15.91 3.45 18.36
N ILE A 101 15.69 3.68 19.65
CA ILE A 101 14.44 3.29 20.33
C ILE A 101 13.24 4.02 19.73
N SER A 102 13.38 5.31 19.43
CA SER A 102 12.31 6.14 18.86
C SER A 102 11.92 5.70 17.46
N ILE A 103 12.91 5.42 16.61
CA ILE A 103 12.69 4.88 15.27
C ILE A 103 11.94 3.55 15.38
N VAL A 104 12.39 2.62 16.22
CA VAL A 104 11.72 1.32 16.39
C VAL A 104 10.28 1.49 16.92
N ALA A 105 10.09 2.34 17.93
CA ALA A 105 8.78 2.58 18.55
C ALA A 105 7.75 3.20 17.58
N ILE A 106 8.19 3.92 16.54
CA ILE A 106 7.30 4.50 15.52
C ILE A 106 7.16 3.59 14.32
N VAL A 107 8.28 3.09 13.80
CA VAL A 107 8.30 2.29 12.56
C VAL A 107 7.56 0.98 12.76
N LEU A 108 7.67 0.33 13.93
CA LEU A 108 7.07 -1.00 14.14
C LEU A 108 5.53 -0.96 14.16
N PRO A 109 4.86 -0.07 14.94
CA PRO A 109 3.40 0.08 14.86
C PRO A 109 2.93 0.63 13.52
N LEU A 110 3.65 1.59 12.92
CA LEU A 110 3.30 2.13 11.60
C LEU A 110 3.38 1.04 10.53
N THR A 111 4.42 0.20 10.56
CA THR A 111 4.57 -0.93 9.63
C THR A 111 3.44 -1.93 9.81
N TYR A 112 3.08 -2.26 11.06
CA TYR A 112 1.94 -3.13 11.33
C TYR A 112 0.64 -2.56 10.75
N LEU A 113 0.33 -1.29 11.01
CA LEU A 113 -0.84 -0.63 10.45
C LEU A 113 -0.78 -0.58 8.92
N ASN A 114 0.39 -0.35 8.33
CA ASN A 114 0.58 -0.31 6.89
C ASN A 114 0.35 -1.68 6.24
N VAL A 115 0.91 -2.75 6.80
CA VAL A 115 0.69 -4.10 6.29
C VAL A 115 -0.77 -4.52 6.47
N VAL A 116 -1.38 -4.26 7.62
CA VAL A 116 -2.75 -4.69 7.90
C VAL A 116 -3.77 -3.89 7.09
N ILE A 117 -3.74 -2.56 7.20
CA ILE A 117 -4.73 -1.67 6.59
C ILE A 117 -4.37 -1.36 5.13
N GLY A 118 -3.08 -1.19 4.84
CA GLY A 118 -2.56 -0.86 3.51
C GLY A 118 -2.41 -2.06 2.59
N GLU A 119 -2.41 -3.30 3.08
CA GLU A 119 -2.29 -4.46 2.19
C GLU A 119 -3.29 -5.58 2.47
N LEU A 120 -3.29 -6.15 3.68
CA LEU A 120 -4.06 -7.36 3.99
C LEU A 120 -5.57 -7.14 3.88
N VAL A 121 -6.07 -6.03 4.42
CA VAL A 121 -7.50 -5.68 4.34
C VAL A 121 -7.94 -5.44 2.87
N PRO A 122 -7.24 -4.59 2.09
CA PRO A 122 -7.55 -4.40 0.67
C PRO A 122 -7.46 -5.68 -0.17
N LYS A 123 -6.45 -6.52 0.07
CA LYS A 123 -6.29 -7.83 -0.60
C LYS A 123 -7.44 -8.76 -0.25
N SER A 124 -7.85 -8.82 1.02
CA SER A 124 -9.01 -9.61 1.45
C SER A 124 -10.32 -9.12 0.82
N LEU A 125 -10.50 -7.80 0.70
CA LEU A 125 -11.65 -7.21 0.04
C LEU A 125 -11.66 -7.50 -1.47
N ALA A 126 -10.50 -7.42 -2.12
CA ALA A 126 -10.32 -7.76 -3.53
C ALA A 126 -10.63 -9.23 -3.82
N LEU A 127 -10.32 -10.16 -2.91
CA LEU A 127 -10.70 -11.56 -3.03
C LEU A 127 -12.21 -11.77 -2.95
N ARG A 128 -12.93 -10.99 -2.12
CA ARG A 128 -14.38 -11.09 -1.96
C ARG A 128 -15.16 -10.39 -3.07
N PHE A 129 -14.68 -9.24 -3.57
CA PHE A 129 -15.36 -8.43 -4.58
C PHE A 129 -14.44 -8.02 -5.76
N PRO A 130 -13.85 -9.00 -6.47
CA PRO A 130 -12.80 -8.72 -7.45
C PRO A 130 -13.30 -7.85 -8.61
N MET A 131 -14.50 -8.11 -9.14
CA MET A 131 -15.02 -7.36 -10.30
C MET A 131 -15.26 -5.87 -10.02
N ARG A 132 -15.86 -5.54 -8.88
CA ARG A 132 -16.21 -4.15 -8.55
C ARG A 132 -14.96 -3.28 -8.37
N LEU A 133 -13.88 -3.89 -7.89
CA LEU A 133 -12.62 -3.22 -7.60
C LEU A 133 -11.70 -3.14 -8.81
N VAL A 134 -11.60 -4.18 -9.66
CA VAL A 134 -10.82 -4.05 -10.90
C VAL A 134 -11.43 -3.00 -11.83
N PHE A 135 -12.77 -2.92 -11.93
CA PHE A 135 -13.40 -1.90 -12.76
C PHE A 135 -13.22 -0.47 -12.24
N ALA A 136 -12.97 -0.28 -10.95
CA ALA A 136 -12.63 1.03 -10.41
C ALA A 136 -11.21 1.49 -10.81
N GLY A 137 -10.33 0.56 -11.20
CA GLY A 137 -8.96 0.84 -11.65
C GLY A 137 -8.74 0.80 -13.17
N ALA A 138 -9.80 0.66 -13.99
CA ALA A 138 -9.74 0.44 -15.45
C ALA A 138 -10.42 1.56 -16.25
#